data_AF-A0A0G4HF61-F1
#
_entry.id   AF-A0A0G4HF61-F1
#
_cell.length_a   1.000
_cell.length_b   1.000
_cell.length_c   1.000
_cell.angle_alpha   90.00
_cell.angle_beta   90.00
_cell.angle_gamma   90.00
#
_symmetry.space_group_name_H-M   'P 1'
#
loop_
_entity.id
_entity.type
_entity.pdbx_description
1 polymer ?
#
loop_
_entity_poly.entity_id
_entity_poly.type
_entity_poly.pdbx_seq_one_letter_code
_entity_poly.pdbx_strand_id
1 'polypeptide(L)'
;MCLFAKLFALLMDERLREQTSLDNCQLGFRKGVGTREAITALTGLVASSKARKLPLLAAFVNFSKAFNKVPRGLLLRRLREEGVSECDVLMVHAMYL
;
A
#
# COMPACT_ATOMS: atom_id res chain seq x y z
N MET A 1 -10.06 6.98 18.99
CA MET A 1 -9.69 8.04 18.02
C MET A 1 -10.89 8.95 17.82
N CYS A 2 -10.77 10.24 18.12
CA CYS A 2 -11.86 11.21 17.98
C CYS A 2 -12.18 11.50 16.50
N LEU A 3 -13.36 12.07 16.23
CA LEU A 3 -13.81 12.38 14.86
C LEU A 3 -12.82 13.28 14.11
N PHE A 4 -12.29 14.31 14.79
CA PHE A 4 -11.31 15.24 14.21
C PHE A 4 -10.05 14.56 13.73
N ALA A 5 -9.50 13.62 14.51
CA ALA A 5 -8.32 12.88 14.10
C ALA A 5 -8.61 12.02 12.85
N LYS A 6 -9.81 11.44 12.74
CA LYS A 6 -10.20 10.65 11.54
C LYS A 6 -10.32 11.55 10.32
N LEU A 7 -10.97 12.71 10.47
CA LEU A 7 -11.06 13.71 9.40
C LEU A 7 -9.67 14.15 8.94
N PHE A 8 -8.79 14.46 9.89
CA PHE A 8 -7.41 14.83 9.58
C PHE A 8 -6.66 13.71 8.85
N ALA A 9 -6.80 12.45 9.29
CA ALA A 9 -6.19 11.30 8.61
C ALA A 9 -6.68 11.12 7.17
N LEU A 10 -7.97 11.37 6.90
CA LEU A 10 -8.52 11.34 5.54
C LEU A 10 -7.92 12.43 4.65
N LEU A 11 -7.81 13.66 5.17
CA LEU A 11 -7.18 14.77 4.45
C LEU A 11 -5.69 14.48 4.16
N MET A 12 -4.98 13.90 5.12
CA MET A 12 -3.58 13.50 4.92
C MET A 12 -3.44 12.36 3.91
N ASP A 13 -4.33 11.36 3.91
CA ASP A 13 -4.32 10.27 2.92
C ASP A 13 -4.50 10.83 1.49
N GLU A 14 -5.41 11.78 1.29
CA GLU A 14 -5.61 12.43 -0.01
C GLU A 14 -4.35 13.18 -0.47
N ARG A 15 -3.76 14.02 0.39
CA ARG A 15 -2.54 14.78 0.08
C ARG A 15 -1.34 13.90 -0.22
N LEU A 16 -1.20 12.76 0.48
CA LEU A 16 -0.14 11.80 0.23
C LEU A 16 -0.32 11.07 -1.11
N ARG A 17 -1.56 10.77 -1.50
CA ARG A 17 -1.86 10.14 -2.80
C ARG A 17 -1.57 11.05 -3.99
N GLU A 18 -1.66 12.37 -3.82
CA GLU A 18 -1.28 13.33 -4.86
C GLU A 18 0.23 13.41 -5.07
N GLN A 19 1.02 13.15 -4.01
CA GLN A 19 2.48 13.24 -4.02
C GLN A 19 3.18 11.92 -4.31
N THR A 20 2.48 10.79 -4.23
CA THR A 20 3.07 9.46 -4.35
C THR A 20 2.40 8.63 -5.44
N SER A 21 3.19 7.77 -6.08
CA SER A 21 2.68 6.80 -7.04
C SER A 21 2.81 5.39 -6.47
N LEU A 22 1.75 4.59 -6.59
CA LEU A 22 1.78 3.18 -6.21
C LEU A 22 2.04 2.32 -7.44
N ASP A 23 2.78 1.24 -7.24
CA ASP A 23 3.00 0.25 -8.29
C ASP A 23 1.67 -0.36 -8.77
N ASN A 24 1.58 -0.66 -10.06
CA ASN A 24 0.36 -1.19 -10.66
C ASN A 24 -0.02 -2.57 -10.12
N CYS A 25 0.94 -3.34 -9.62
CA CYS A 25 0.73 -4.64 -8.97
C CYS A 25 0.18 -4.51 -7.55
N GLN A 26 0.26 -3.33 -6.92
CA GLN A 26 -0.39 -3.11 -5.63
C GLN A 26 -1.89 -2.94 -5.85
N LEU A 27 -2.69 -3.89 -5.37
CA LEU A 27 -4.16 -3.86 -5.52
C LEU A 27 -4.88 -3.51 -4.22
N GLY A 28 -4.23 -3.72 -3.06
CA GLY A 28 -4.78 -3.36 -1.76
C GLY A 28 -4.71 -1.86 -1.48
N PHE A 29 -5.69 -1.35 -0.72
CA PHE A 29 -5.77 0.05 -0.26
C PHE A 29 -5.76 1.11 -1.39
N ARG A 30 -6.19 0.72 -2.59
CA ARG A 30 -6.36 1.60 -3.75
C ARG A 30 -7.83 1.74 -4.09
N LYS A 31 -8.20 2.93 -4.55
CA LYS A 31 -9.55 3.20 -5.04
C LYS A 31 -9.75 2.51 -6.40
N GLY A 32 -10.86 1.81 -6.58
CA GLY A 32 -11.26 1.22 -7.86
C GLY A 32 -10.66 -0.14 -8.19
N VAL A 33 -9.71 -0.66 -7.40
CA VAL A 33 -9.16 -2.01 -7.54
C VAL A 33 -9.10 -2.69 -6.16
N GLY A 34 -9.27 -4.01 -6.12
CA GLY A 34 -9.22 -4.75 -4.86
C GLY A 34 -9.07 -6.25 -5.05
N THR A 35 -9.61 -7.00 -4.09
CA THR A 35 -9.43 -8.45 -4.00
C THR A 35 -9.96 -9.19 -5.23
N ARG A 36 -11.05 -8.70 -5.84
CA ARG A 36 -11.66 -9.34 -7.01
C ARG A 36 -10.72 -9.29 -8.21
N GLU A 37 -10.11 -8.13 -8.46
CA GLU A 37 -9.14 -7.93 -9.54
C GLU A 37 -7.88 -8.77 -9.28
N ALA A 38 -7.42 -8.87 -8.02
CA ALA A 38 -6.29 -9.71 -7.63
C ALA A 38 -6.53 -11.20 -7.90
N ILE A 39 -7.70 -11.71 -7.50
CA ILE A 39 -8.10 -13.11 -7.75
C ILE A 39 -8.20 -13.37 -9.25
N THR A 40 -8.78 -12.45 -10.00
CA THR A 40 -8.92 -12.57 -11.46
C THR A 40 -7.56 -12.64 -12.13
N ALA A 41 -6.63 -11.76 -11.76
CA ALA A 41 -5.26 -11.75 -12.29
C ALA A 41 -4.52 -13.07 -11.98
N LEU A 42 -4.57 -13.53 -10.72
CA LEU A 42 -3.92 -14.78 -10.32
C LEU A 42 -4.53 -15.99 -11.04
N THR A 43 -5.86 -16.07 -11.13
CA THR A 43 -6.58 -17.16 -11.81
C THR A 43 -6.26 -17.17 -13.30
N GLY A 44 -6.20 -16.00 -13.93
CA GLY A 44 -5.78 -15.85 -15.33
C GLY A 44 -4.37 -16.35 -15.56
N LEU A 45 -3.42 -16.01 -14.68
CA LEU A 45 -2.03 -16.46 -14.76
C LEU A 45 -1.92 -17.99 -14.65
N VAL A 46 -2.66 -18.60 -13.71
CA VAL A 46 -2.74 -20.06 -13.55
C VAL A 46 -3.33 -20.73 -14.79
N ALA A 47 -4.45 -20.22 -15.30
CA ALA A 47 -5.10 -20.77 -16.49
C ALA A 47 -4.19 -20.69 -17.72
N SER A 48 -3.53 -19.55 -17.90
CA SER A 48 -2.60 -19.30 -19.00
C SER A 48 -1.38 -20.23 -18.96
N SER A 49 -0.83 -20.48 -17.77
CA SER A 49 0.28 -21.43 -17.60
C SER A 49 -0.12 -22.87 -17.93
N LYS A 50 -1.31 -23.30 -17.47
CA LYS A 50 -1.86 -24.63 -17.79
C LYS A 50 -2.07 -24.81 -19.29
N ALA A 51 -2.64 -23.81 -19.96
CA ALA A 51 -2.87 -23.85 -21.41
C ALA A 51 -1.56 -23.99 -22.21
N ARG A 52 -0.48 -23.34 -21.76
CA ARG A 52 0.85 -23.42 -22.39
C ARG A 52 1.71 -24.60 -21.90
N LYS A 53 1.21 -25.42 -20.97
CA LYS A 53 1.96 -26.50 -20.31
C LYS A 53 3.28 -26.04 -19.69
N LEU A 54 3.31 -24.80 -19.17
CA LEU A 54 4.46 -24.25 -18.47
C LEU A 54 4.35 -24.53 -16.97
N PRO A 55 5.47 -24.86 -16.29
CA PRO A 55 5.49 -24.98 -14.85
C PRO A 55 5.23 -23.61 -14.21
N LEU A 56 4.41 -23.59 -13.15
CA LEU A 56 4.10 -22.40 -12.37
C LEU A 56 4.21 -22.73 -10.88
N LEU A 57 4.97 -21.90 -10.16
CA LEU A 57 5.09 -21.95 -8.71
C LEU A 57 4.52 -20.65 -8.12
N ALA A 58 3.78 -20.77 -7.03
CA ALA A 58 3.24 -19.63 -6.29
C ALA A 58 3.74 -19.67 -4.85
N ALA A 59 4.23 -18.53 -4.37
CA ALA A 59 4.64 -18.34 -2.98
C ALA A 59 3.72 -17.30 -2.33
N PHE A 60 3.09 -17.68 -1.21
CA PHE A 60 2.25 -16.78 -0.43
C PHE A 60 3.05 -16.23 0.74
N VAL A 61 3.41 -14.95 0.67
CA VAL A 61 4.15 -14.24 1.71
C VAL A 61 3.19 -13.36 2.50
N ASN A 62 3.23 -13.45 3.82
CA ASN A 62 2.43 -12.61 4.71
C ASN A 62 3.28 -12.03 5.84
N PHE A 63 2.98 -10.79 6.24
CA PHE A 63 3.68 -10.11 7.32
C PHE A 63 2.89 -10.16 8.63
N SER A 64 3.52 -10.67 9.69
CA SER A 64 2.93 -10.68 11.03
C SER A 64 2.92 -9.27 11.63
N LYS A 65 1.74 -8.77 12.02
CA LYS A 65 1.53 -7.47 12.68
C LYS A 65 2.18 -6.30 11.91
N ALA A 66 1.99 -6.25 10.59
CA ALA A 66 2.66 -5.31 9.68
C ALA A 66 2.63 -3.85 10.19
N PHE A 67 1.47 -3.33 10.58
CA PHE A 67 1.35 -1.94 11.06
C PHE A 67 2.07 -1.67 12.40
N ASN A 68 2.25 -2.69 13.23
CA ASN A 68 2.94 -2.55 14.52
C ASN A 68 4.46 -2.69 14.39
N LYS A 69 4.95 -3.51 13.46
CA LYS A 69 6.36 -3.85 13.36
C LYS A 69 7.18 -2.92 12.48
N VAL A 70 6.56 -2.08 11.65
CA VAL A 70 7.29 -1.14 10.79
C VAL A 70 7.93 -0.03 11.62
N PRO A 71 9.28 0.11 11.63
CA PRO A 71 9.96 1.19 12.34
C PRO A 71 9.54 2.56 11.78
N ARG A 72 9.17 3.49 12.65
CA ARG A 72 8.64 4.79 12.23
C ARG A 72 9.66 5.63 11.47
N GLY A 73 10.93 5.60 11.89
CA GLY A 73 12.01 6.27 11.15
C GLY A 73 12.16 5.76 9.72
N LEU A 74 11.98 4.45 9.49
CA LEU A 74 12.02 3.86 8.15
C LEU A 74 10.82 4.30 7.30
N LEU A 75 9.63 4.35 7.88
CA LEU A 75 8.43 4.81 7.19
C LEU A 75 8.56 6.28 6.76
N LEU A 76 9.00 7.16 7.66
CA LEU A 76 9.20 8.58 7.35
C LEU A 76 10.31 8.80 6.33
N ARG A 77 11.41 8.04 6.41
CA ARG A 77 12.45 8.05 5.37
C ARG A 77 11.88 7.64 4.02
N ARG A 78 11.05 6.59 3.97
CA ARG A 78 10.47 6.14 2.71
C ARG A 78 9.57 7.21 2.08
N LEU A 79 8.76 7.93 2.87
CA LEU A 79 7.94 9.03 2.35
C LEU A 79 8.79 10.11 1.67
N ARG A 80 9.95 10.46 2.24
CA ARG A 80 10.88 11.40 1.60
C ARG A 80 11.46 10.88 0.30
N GLU A 81 11.81 9.60 0.25
CA GLU A 81 12.30 8.94 -0.97
C GLU A 81 11.25 8.88 -2.07
N GLU A 82 9.96 8.81 -1.71
CA GLU A 82 8.82 8.90 -2.65
C GLU A 82 8.51 10.35 -3.10
N GLY A 83 9.27 11.35 -2.62
CA GLY A 83 9.09 12.74 -3.01
C GLY A 83 8.01 13.51 -2.23
N VAL A 84 7.53 12.98 -1.10
CA VAL A 84 6.58 13.69 -0.23
C VAL A 84 7.26 14.91 0.39
N SER A 85 6.56 16.04 0.40
CA SER A 85 7.05 17.29 0.98
C SER A 85 7.40 17.14 2.47
N GLU A 86 8.47 17.81 2.92
CA GLU A 86 8.89 17.72 4.33
C GLU A 86 7.79 18.18 5.30
N CYS A 87 6.97 19.17 4.93
CA CYS A 87 5.82 19.59 5.72
C CYS A 87 4.87 18.42 6.00
N ASP A 88 4.55 17.61 4.98
CA ASP A 88 3.62 16.49 5.15
C ASP A 88 4.26 15.30 5.86
N VAL A 89 5.56 15.07 5.68
CA VAL A 89 6.30 14.08 6.47
C VAL A 89 6.27 14.44 7.96
N LEU A 90 6.45 15.71 8.30
CA LEU A 90 6.36 16.19 9.68
C LEU A 90 4.94 16.06 10.24
N MET A 91 3.92 16.34 9.43
CA MET A 91 2.52 16.11 9.83
C MET A 91 2.24 14.63 10.12
N VAL A 92 2.70 13.73 9.26
CA VAL A 92 2.57 12.28 9.49
C VAL A 92 3.32 11.86 10.76
N HIS A 93 4.51 12.40 11.00
CA HIS A 93 5.26 12.13 12.23
C HIS A 93 4.48 12.57 13.47
N ALA A 94 3.87 13.76 13.44
CA ALA A 94 3.05 14.27 14.54
C ALA A 94 1.81 13.40 14.82
N MET A 95 1.29 12.65 13.84
CA MET A 95 0.18 11.70 14.06
C MET A 95 0.58 10.46 14.86
N TYR A 96 1.88 10.18 15.01
CA TYR A 96 2.40 9.05 15.79
C TYR A 96 2.87 9.43 17.20
N LEU A 97 2.94 10.73 17.50
CA LEU A 97 3.21 11.27 18.84
C LEU A 97 1.94 11.22 19.69
#